data_AF-A0A9D5VZ01-F1
#
_entry.id   AF-A0A9D5VZ01-F1
#
_cell.length_a   1.000
_cell.length_b   1.000
_cell.length_c   1.000
_cell.angle_alpha   90.00
_cell.angle_beta   90.00
_cell.angle_gamma   90.00
#
_symmetry.space_group_name_H-M   'P 1'
#
loop_
_entity.id
_entity.type
_entity.pdbx_description
1 polymer ?
#
loop_
_entity_poly.entity_id
_entity_poly.type
_entity_poly.pdbx_seq_one_letter_code
_entity_poly.pdbx_strand_id
1 'polypeptide(L)'
;MKTIINVELIGKKTIGSILQLWDYLIMLKDAIIHIPYLTIAPVRTVLYKQIYFTGLQSLNKLGIIGLLIGVVIITQVSNIVGYNAELIGKILIWVVVRELGPLLCAIIIIARSSPAIASELG
;
A
#
# COMPACT_ATOMS: atom_id res chain seq x y z
N MET A 1 -18.40 -36.56 -24.64
CA MET A 1 -18.71 -36.40 -23.21
C MET A 1 -17.72 -35.38 -22.65
N LYS A 2 -18.09 -34.09 -22.66
CA LYS A 2 -17.20 -32.97 -22.34
C LYS A 2 -17.12 -32.87 -20.81
N THR A 3 -15.99 -33.26 -20.23
CA THR A 3 -15.79 -33.25 -18.78
C THR A 3 -15.97 -31.83 -18.28
N ILE A 4 -16.85 -31.65 -17.29
CA ILE A 4 -17.36 -30.35 -16.79
C ILE A 4 -16.25 -29.54 -16.08
N ILE A 5 -15.07 -30.15 -15.85
CA ILE A 5 -13.88 -29.51 -15.30
C ILE A 5 -12.69 -29.91 -16.17
N ASN A 6 -12.12 -28.95 -16.89
CA ASN A 6 -10.94 -29.16 -17.72
C ASN A 6 -9.68 -29.08 -16.85
N VAL A 7 -9.31 -30.22 -16.26
CA VAL A 7 -8.17 -30.36 -15.33
C VAL A 7 -6.85 -29.91 -15.99
N GLU A 8 -6.69 -30.13 -17.30
CA GLU A 8 -5.51 -29.69 -18.06
C GLU A 8 -5.42 -28.16 -18.16
N LEU A 9 -6.56 -27.48 -18.27
CA LEU A 9 -6.61 -26.03 -18.35
C LEU A 9 -6.29 -25.37 -17.01
N ILE A 10 -6.72 -25.98 -15.90
CA ILE A 10 -6.34 -25.57 -14.55
C ILE A 10 -4.86 -25.86 -14.32
N GLY A 11 -4.35 -27.05 -14.69
CA GLY A 11 -2.94 -27.41 -14.56
C GLY A 11 -2.02 -26.45 -15.31
N LYS A 12 -2.33 -26.14 -16.58
CA LYS A 12 -1.56 -25.18 -17.37
C LYS A 12 -1.59 -23.77 -16.78
N LYS A 13 -2.75 -23.33 -16.27
CA LYS A 13 -2.88 -22.00 -15.64
C LYS A 13 -2.10 -21.91 -14.32
N THR A 14 -2.18 -22.94 -13.47
CA THR A 14 -1.46 -22.98 -12.19
C THR A 14 0.04 -23.04 -12.39
N ILE A 15 0.52 -23.86 -13.33
CA ILE A 15 1.95 -23.93 -13.68
C ILE A 15 2.41 -22.60 -14.33
N GLY A 16 1.57 -21.99 -15.16
CA GLY A 16 1.86 -20.66 -15.71
C GLY A 16 2.00 -19.60 -14.60
N SER A 17 1.07 -19.57 -13.65
CA SER A 17 1.08 -18.61 -12.54
C SER A 17 2.28 -18.80 -11.60
N ILE A 18 2.72 -20.04 -11.33
CA ILE A 18 3.90 -20.25 -10.49
C ILE A 18 5.18 -19.78 -11.20
N LEU A 19 5.30 -20.04 -12.51
CA LEU A 19 6.44 -19.56 -13.30
C LEU A 19 6.49 -18.03 -13.35
N GLN A 20 5.35 -17.38 -13.56
CA GLN A 20 5.25 -15.92 -13.49
C GLN A 20 5.69 -15.37 -12.14
N LEU A 21 5.32 -16.04 -11.04
CA LEU A 21 5.76 -15.64 -9.71
C LEU A 21 7.29 -15.71 -9.58
N TRP A 22 7.91 -16.76 -10.13
CA TRP A 22 9.37 -16.91 -10.16
C TRP A 22 10.04 -15.80 -10.97
N ASP A 23 9.50 -15.44 -12.13
CA ASP A 23 10.03 -14.36 -12.96
C ASP A 23 9.99 -13.01 -12.21
N TYR A 24 8.92 -12.73 -11.46
CA TYR A 24 8.84 -11.53 -10.62
C TYR A 24 9.89 -11.52 -9.50
N LEU A 25 10.21 -12.67 -8.91
CA LEU A 25 11.26 -12.78 -7.88
C LEU A 25 12.66 -12.54 -8.46
N ILE A 26 12.93 -13.02 -9.68
CA ILE A 26 14.20 -12.77 -10.37
C ILE A 26 14.33 -11.28 -10.70
N MET A 27 13.29 -10.66 -11.23
CA MET A 27 13.27 -9.21 -11.53
C MET A 27 13.51 -8.38 -10.26
N LEU A 28 12.94 -8.79 -9.12
CA LEU A 28 13.17 -8.15 -7.83
C LEU A 28 14.64 -8.27 -7.39
N LYS A 29 15.24 -9.47 -7.51
CA LYS A 29 16.66 -9.68 -7.20
C LYS A 29 17.56 -8.80 -8.08
N ASP A 30 17.30 -8.74 -9.38
CA ASP A 30 18.07 -7.93 -10.32
C ASP A 30 17.95 -6.43 -9.99
N ALA A 31 16.75 -5.98 -9.62
CA ALA A 31 16.54 -4.60 -9.16
C ALA A 31 17.35 -4.28 -7.89
N ILE A 32 17.44 -5.21 -6.92
CA ILE A 32 18.24 -5.02 -5.70
C ILE A 32 19.73 -4.90 -6.03
N ILE A 33 20.25 -5.74 -6.92
CA ILE A 33 21.68 -5.72 -7.30
C ILE A 33 22.05 -4.40 -7.97
N HIS A 34 21.12 -3.80 -8.74
CA HIS A 34 21.33 -2.56 -9.47
C HIS A 34 20.92 -1.30 -8.70
N ILE A 35 20.71 -1.38 -7.37
CA ILE A 35 20.50 -0.18 -6.52
C ILE A 35 21.59 0.91 -6.67
N PRO A 36 22.89 0.60 -6.88
CA PRO A 36 23.92 1.64 -7.05
C PRO A 36 23.65 2.61 -8.22
N TYR A 37 22.86 2.19 -9.23
CA TYR A 37 22.48 3.00 -10.37
C TYR A 37 21.51 4.14 -10.01
N LEU A 38 20.92 4.15 -8.81
CA LEU A 38 20.12 5.29 -8.29
C LEU A 38 20.92 6.60 -8.20
N THR A 39 22.26 6.52 -8.16
CA THR A 39 23.12 7.71 -8.11
C THR A 39 23.19 8.48 -9.44
N ILE A 40 22.82 7.83 -10.55
CA ILE A 40 22.87 8.38 -11.90
C ILE A 40 21.76 9.42 -12.07
N ALA A 41 22.09 10.59 -12.64
CA ALA A 41 21.20 11.74 -12.75
C ALA A 41 19.77 11.44 -13.25
N PRO A 42 19.54 10.73 -14.38
CA PRO A 42 18.19 10.44 -14.86
C PRO A 42 17.37 9.58 -13.89
N VAL A 43 17.97 8.53 -13.32
CA VAL A 43 17.30 7.63 -12.36
C VAL A 43 16.95 8.40 -11.08
N ARG A 44 17.88 9.25 -10.62
CA ARG A 44 17.67 10.09 -9.44
C ARG A 44 16.52 11.08 -9.62
N THR A 45 16.37 11.67 -10.81
CA THR A 45 15.24 12.56 -11.11
C THR A 45 13.90 11.84 -11.04
N VAL A 46 13.81 10.61 -11.56
CA VAL A 46 12.59 9.78 -11.48
C VAL A 46 12.29 9.42 -10.03
N LEU A 47 13.30 9.00 -9.26
CA LEU A 47 13.17 8.71 -7.84
C LEU A 47 12.58 9.92 -7.08
N TYR A 48 13.13 11.12 -7.27
CA TYR A 48 12.60 12.32 -6.60
C TYR A 48 11.16 12.63 -7.00
N LYS A 49 10.80 12.45 -8.27
CA LYS A 49 9.41 12.57 -8.72
C LYS A 49 8.52 11.55 -8.02
N GLN A 50 8.93 10.29 -7.94
CA GLN A 50 8.18 9.24 -7.26
C GLN A 50 8.00 9.54 -5.77
N ILE A 51 9.03 9.99 -5.06
CA ILE A 51 8.92 10.42 -3.65
C ILE A 51 7.98 11.62 -3.52
N TYR A 52 8.08 12.60 -4.42
CA TYR A 52 7.24 13.79 -4.38
C TYR A 52 5.75 13.46 -4.59
N PHE A 53 5.43 12.69 -5.63
CA PHE A 53 4.04 12.35 -5.97
C PHE A 53 3.43 11.30 -5.04
N THR A 54 4.24 10.35 -4.55
CA THR A 54 3.78 9.27 -3.67
C THR A 54 3.68 9.73 -2.22
N GLY A 55 4.71 10.42 -1.72
CA GLY A 55 4.79 10.87 -0.33
C GLY A 55 4.21 12.26 -0.15
N LEU A 56 4.92 13.29 -0.61
CA LEU A 56 4.59 14.69 -0.31
C LEU A 56 3.20 15.11 -0.79
N GLN A 57 2.85 14.78 -2.03
CA GLN A 57 1.55 15.15 -2.60
C GLN A 57 0.38 14.40 -1.94
N SER A 58 0.62 13.22 -1.37
CA SER A 58 -0.43 12.43 -0.71
C SER A 58 -0.72 12.91 0.71
N LEU A 59 0.21 13.63 1.37
CA LEU A 59 0.03 14.16 2.73
C LEU A 59 -1.23 15.01 2.88
N ASN A 60 -1.55 15.88 1.91
CA ASN A 60 -2.76 16.70 1.98
C ASN A 60 -4.03 15.85 2.02
N LYS A 61 -4.07 14.77 1.23
CA LYS A 61 -5.21 13.85 1.17
C LYS A 61 -5.29 13.02 2.44
N LEU A 62 -4.15 12.51 2.90
CA LEU A 62 -4.02 11.78 4.17
C LEU A 62 -4.44 12.63 5.37
N GLY A 63 -4.09 13.92 5.38
CA GLY A 63 -4.47 14.84 6.45
C GLY A 63 -5.97 15.04 6.56
N ILE A 64 -6.66 15.24 5.42
CA ILE A 64 -8.13 15.39 5.40
C ILE A 64 -8.80 14.08 5.87
N ILE A 65 -8.37 12.94 5.34
CA ILE A 65 -8.94 11.63 5.71
C ILE A 65 -8.68 11.35 7.21
N GLY A 66 -7.47 11.60 7.70
CA GLY A 66 -7.10 11.41 9.09
C GLY A 66 -7.89 12.30 10.04
N LEU A 67 -8.15 13.56 9.66
CA LEU A 67 -8.99 14.48 10.43
C LEU A 67 -10.43 13.96 10.54
N LEU A 68 -11.03 13.58 9.40
CA LEU A 68 -12.40 13.06 9.38
C LEU A 68 -12.56 11.79 10.22
N ILE A 69 -11.63 10.84 10.05
CA ILE A 69 -11.62 9.60 10.82
C ILE A 69 -11.39 9.87 12.31
N GLY A 70 -10.50 10.79 12.65
CA GLY A 70 -10.24 11.18 14.04
C GLY A 70 -11.49 11.71 14.74
N VAL A 71 -12.23 12.63 14.08
CA VAL A 71 -13.49 13.18 14.61
C VAL A 71 -14.53 12.08 14.82
N VAL A 72 -14.69 11.18 13.84
CA VAL A 72 -15.63 10.06 13.94
C VAL A 72 -15.24 9.12 15.08
N ILE A 73 -13.97 8.75 15.22
CA ILE A 73 -13.55 7.82 16.28
C ILE A 73 -13.68 8.45 17.66
N ILE A 74 -13.30 9.72 17.83
CA ILE A 74 -13.42 10.41 19.13
C ILE A 74 -14.90 10.47 19.56
N THR A 75 -15.80 10.84 18.65
CA THR A 75 -17.24 10.89 18.95
C THR A 75 -17.81 9.50 19.29
N GLN A 76 -17.42 8.47 18.56
CA GLN A 76 -17.89 7.10 18.81
C GLN A 76 -17.34 6.50 20.11
N VAL A 77 -16.06 6.70 20.40
CA VAL A 77 -15.45 6.21 21.65
C VAL A 77 -16.03 6.95 22.86
N SER A 78 -16.28 8.27 22.74
CA SER A 78 -16.94 9.04 23.80
C SER A 78 -18.37 8.55 24.08
N ASN A 79 -19.09 8.06 23.07
CA ASN A 79 -20.42 7.46 23.26
C ASN A 79 -20.37 6.10 23.98
N ILE A 80 -19.29 5.33 23.79
CA ILE A 80 -19.15 3.99 24.39
C ILE A 80 -18.64 4.07 25.83
N VAL A 81 -17.63 4.91 26.07
CA VAL A 81 -16.89 4.94 27.35
C VAL A 81 -17.32 6.11 28.25
N GLY A 82 -18.22 6.98 27.75
CA GLY A 82 -18.56 8.25 28.38
C GLY A 82 -17.42 9.27 28.28
N TYR A 83 -17.56 10.41 28.97
CA TYR A 83 -16.59 11.51 28.95
C TYR A 83 -15.31 11.24 29.79
N ASN A 84 -14.77 10.02 29.70
CA ASN A 84 -13.52 9.61 30.35
C ASN A 84 -12.32 9.92 29.43
N ALA A 85 -11.74 11.10 29.57
CA ALA A 85 -10.64 11.58 28.71
C ALA A 85 -9.42 10.64 28.68
N GLU A 86 -9.08 9.99 29.81
CA GLU A 86 -7.95 9.06 29.87
C GLU A 86 -8.17 7.81 29.02
N LEU A 87 -9.36 7.21 29.09
CA LEU A 87 -9.70 6.01 28.33
C LEU A 87 -9.82 6.32 26.83
N ILE A 88 -10.44 7.46 26.49
CA ILE A 88 -10.52 7.93 25.10
C ILE A 88 -9.10 8.10 24.52
N GLY A 89 -8.20 8.77 25.25
CA GLY A 89 -6.82 8.96 24.84
C GLY A 89 -6.06 7.65 24.66
N LYS A 90 -6.20 6.71 25.60
CA LYS A 90 -5.59 5.37 25.50
C LYS A 90 -6.07 4.61 24.26
N ILE A 91 -7.38 4.57 24.02
CA ILE A 91 -7.97 3.90 22.86
C ILE A 91 -7.51 4.56 21.56
N LEU A 92 -7.47 5.89 21.51
CA LEU A 92 -7.02 6.63 20.33
C LEU A 92 -5.58 6.27 19.96
N ILE A 93 -4.68 6.20 20.93
CA ILE A 93 -3.29 5.83 20.68
C ILE A 93 -3.18 4.36 20.24
N TRP A 94 -3.87 3.45 20.92
CA TRP A 94 -3.75 2.03 20.65
C TRP A 94 -4.36 1.63 19.32
N VAL A 95 -5.54 2.15 18.99
CA VAL A 95 -6.26 1.76 17.78
C VAL A 95 -5.94 2.69 16.62
N VAL A 96 -6.02 4.00 16.81
CA VAL A 96 -5.88 4.93 15.68
C VAL A 96 -4.42 5.10 15.29
N VAL A 97 -3.54 5.40 16.24
CA VAL A 97 -2.15 5.71 15.91
C VAL A 97 -1.36 4.45 15.52
N ARG A 98 -1.59 3.32 16.19
CA ARG A 98 -0.81 2.09 15.97
C ARG A 98 -1.39 1.14 14.92
N GLU A 99 -2.71 1.08 14.77
CA GLU A 99 -3.34 0.15 13.82
C GLU A 99 -3.84 0.88 12.57
N LEU A 100 -4.78 1.80 12.74
CA LEU A 100 -5.47 2.43 11.62
C LEU A 100 -4.56 3.39 10.83
N GLY A 101 -3.70 4.13 11.50
CA GLY A 101 -2.76 5.06 10.87
C GLY A 101 -1.87 4.35 9.84
N PRO A 102 -1.09 3.34 10.25
CA PRO A 102 -0.26 2.55 9.35
C PRO A 102 -1.07 1.84 8.27
N LEU A 103 -2.21 1.24 8.61
CA LEU A 103 -3.07 0.53 7.68
C LEU A 103 -3.57 1.44 6.55
N LEU A 104 -4.16 2.58 6.91
CA LEU A 104 -4.71 3.54 5.95
C LEU A 104 -3.60 4.16 5.10
N CYS A 105 -2.44 4.46 5.71
CA CYS A 105 -1.28 4.98 5.00
C CYS A 105 -0.80 3.96 3.94
N ALA A 106 -0.69 2.68 4.30
CA ALA A 106 -0.30 1.61 3.37
C ALA A 106 -1.30 1.49 2.20
N ILE A 107 -2.60 1.45 2.48
CA ILE A 107 -3.64 1.36 1.44
C ILE A 107 -3.56 2.55 0.47
N ILE A 108 -3.44 3.77 0.99
CA ILE A 108 -3.40 4.98 0.17
C ILE A 108 -2.12 5.05 -0.66
N ILE A 109 -0.96 4.70 -0.08
CA ILE A 109 0.32 4.66 -0.80
C ILE A 109 0.25 3.65 -1.94
N ILE A 110 -0.24 2.43 -1.69
CA ILE A 110 -0.38 1.39 -2.72
C ILE A 110 -1.32 1.88 -3.83
N ALA A 111 -2.51 2.38 -3.49
CA ALA A 111 -3.48 2.84 -4.48
C ALA A 111 -2.94 3.97 -5.38
N ARG A 112 -2.03 4.80 -4.86
CA ARG A 112 -1.43 5.92 -5.60
C ARG A 112 -0.20 5.50 -6.42
N SER A 113 0.63 4.62 -5.89
CA SER A 113 1.89 4.22 -6.53
C SER A 113 1.69 3.14 -7.60
N SER A 114 0.74 2.21 -7.43
CA SER A 114 0.56 1.10 -8.38
C SER A 114 0.29 1.54 -9.82
N PRO A 115 -0.62 2.50 -10.10
CA PRO A 115 -0.85 2.96 -11.47
C PRO A 115 0.32 3.79 -12.02
N ALA A 116 1.02 4.54 -11.17
CA ALA A 116 2.17 5.35 -11.57
C ALA A 116 3.31 4.45 -12.05
N ILE A 117 3.64 3.40 -11.29
CA ILE A 117 4.69 2.43 -11.64
C ILE A 117 4.29 1.66 -12.91
N ALA A 118 3.03 1.25 -13.04
CA ALA A 118 2.55 0.55 -14.23
C ALA A 118 2.68 1.41 -15.51
N SER A 119 2.45 2.72 -15.41
CA SER A 119 2.61 3.66 -16.54
C SER A 119 4.07 4.03 -16.86
N GLU A 120 5.00 3.80 -15.94
CA GLU A 120 6.44 4.01 -16.19
C GLU A 120 7.11 2.77 -16.79
N LEU A 121 6.57 1.58 -16.51
CA LEU A 121 7.10 0.29 -16.98
C LEU A 121 6.42 -0.21 -18.27
N GLY A 122 5.14 0.12 -18.47
CA GLY A 122 4.36 -0.22 -19.67
C GLY A 122 4.41 0.88 -20.71
#